data_AF-Q13AH7-F1
#
_entry.id   AF-Q13AH7-F1
#
_cell.length_a   1.000
_cell.length_b   1.000
_cell.length_c   1.000
_cell.angle_alpha   90.00
_cell.angle_beta   90.00
_cell.angle_gamma   90.00
#
_symmetry.space_group_name_H-M   'P 1'
#
loop_
_entity.id
_entity.type
_entity.pdbx_description
1 polymer ?
#
loop_
_entity_poly.entity_id
_entity_poly.type
_entity_poly.pdbx_seq_one_letter_code
_entity_poly.pdbx_strand_id
1 'polypeptide(L)'
;MMSIVPVTYSHVAPSYNGRPDIALTEALAQVSPKAQAKAHKSAQDFEAMFLNSMFSQMTSGLKGDGPFGDTVGTGVWRSMLTDQYAQTVAKAGGVGIASDVFRTLILQQANRAA
;
A
#
# COMPACT_ATOMS: atom_id res chain seq x y z
N MET A 1 -49.25 -9.43 -6.31
CA MET A 1 -48.42 -9.21 -5.10
C MET A 1 -46.97 -9.10 -5.56
N MET A 2 -46.42 -7.89 -5.65
CA MET A 2 -45.01 -7.68 -6.00
C MET A 2 -44.15 -7.97 -4.78
N SER A 3 -43.36 -9.04 -4.85
CA SER A 3 -42.37 -9.39 -3.84
C SER A 3 -41.21 -8.42 -3.94
N ILE A 4 -41.01 -7.60 -2.90
CA ILE A 4 -39.84 -6.74 -2.77
C ILE A 4 -38.71 -7.63 -2.25
N VAL A 5 -37.78 -7.99 -3.12
CA VAL A 5 -36.55 -8.67 -2.71
C VAL A 5 -35.69 -7.68 -1.92
N PRO A 6 -35.25 -7.99 -0.69
CA PRO A 6 -34.38 -7.10 0.06
C PRO A 6 -32.98 -7.11 -0.58
N VAL A 7 -32.57 -5.96 -1.12
CA VAL A 7 -31.21 -5.71 -1.60
C VAL A 7 -30.35 -5.41 -0.37
N THR A 8 -29.81 -6.45 0.27
CA THR A 8 -28.75 -6.28 1.27
C THR A 8 -27.42 -6.14 0.54
N TYR A 9 -26.95 -4.91 0.32
CA TYR A 9 -25.57 -4.66 -0.10
C TYR A 9 -24.90 -3.76 0.92
N SER A 10 -24.35 -4.39 1.96
CA SER A 10 -23.28 -3.80 2.75
C SER A 10 -22.03 -4.68 2.58
N HIS A 11 -21.57 -4.80 1.34
CA HIS A 11 -20.16 -4.98 1.03
C HIS A 11 -19.81 -3.80 0.15
N VAL A 12 -19.02 -2.86 0.67
CA VAL A 12 -18.44 -1.80 -0.15
C VAL A 12 -17.58 -2.51 -1.19
N ALA A 13 -18.06 -2.59 -2.43
CA ALA A 13 -17.31 -3.20 -3.51
C ALA A 13 -15.96 -2.47 -3.64
N PRO A 14 -14.84 -3.18 -3.82
CA PRO A 14 -13.56 -2.54 -3.98
C PRO A 14 -13.64 -1.54 -5.14
N SER A 15 -13.12 -0.34 -4.94
CA SER A 15 -13.12 0.73 -5.94
C SER A 15 -11.70 1.10 -6.32
N TYR A 16 -11.46 1.30 -7.62
CA TYR A 16 -10.20 1.80 -8.16
C TYR A 16 -10.44 3.12 -8.89
N ASN A 17 -9.70 4.17 -8.53
CA ASN A 17 -9.88 5.52 -9.09
C ASN A 17 -11.34 6.03 -9.07
N GLY A 18 -12.05 5.79 -7.96
CA GLY A 18 -13.44 6.21 -7.77
C GLY A 18 -14.47 5.43 -8.59
N ARG A 19 -14.07 4.37 -9.30
CA ARG A 19 -14.95 3.48 -10.04
C ARG A 19 -15.01 2.10 -9.38
N PRO A 20 -16.17 1.41 -9.36
CA PRO A 20 -16.25 0.03 -8.90
C PRO A 20 -15.32 -0.88 -9.69
N ASP A 21 -14.54 -1.69 -9.00
CA ASP A 21 -13.58 -2.62 -9.59
C ASP A 21 -14.19 -4.02 -9.70
N ILE A 22 -14.99 -4.21 -10.75
CA ILE A 22 -15.67 -5.47 -11.05
C ILE A 22 -14.68 -6.63 -11.22
N ALA A 23 -13.55 -6.39 -11.89
CA ALA A 23 -12.56 -7.42 -12.17
C ALA A 23 -11.90 -7.92 -10.87
N LEU A 24 -11.57 -7.01 -9.96
CA LEU A 24 -11.04 -7.40 -8.65
C LEU A 24 -12.09 -8.14 -7.83
N THR A 25 -13.36 -7.72 -7.88
CA THR A 25 -14.46 -8.38 -7.17
C THR A 25 -14.62 -9.84 -7.62
N GLU A 26 -14.60 -10.08 -8.93
CA GLU A 26 -14.68 -11.44 -9.50
C GLU A 26 -13.44 -12.27 -9.14
N ALA A 27 -12.25 -11.69 -9.23
CA ALA A 27 -11.00 -12.38 -8.88
C ALA A 27 -10.93 -12.75 -7.40
N LEU A 28 -11.42 -11.90 -6.49
CA LEU A 28 -11.49 -12.20 -5.05
C LEU A 28 -12.39 -13.39 -4.75
N ALA A 29 -13.45 -13.63 -5.54
CA ALA A 29 -14.29 -14.81 -5.39
C ALA A 29 -13.58 -16.12 -5.77
N GLN A 30 -12.57 -16.06 -6.63
CA GLN A 30 -11.81 -17.22 -7.10
C GLN A 30 -10.56 -17.52 -6.24
N VAL A 31 -10.03 -16.53 -5.53
CA VAL A 31 -8.82 -16.66 -4.72
C VAL A 31 -9.17 -16.97 -3.27
N SER A 32 -8.57 -18.02 -2.69
CA SER A 32 -8.84 -18.41 -1.30
C SER A 32 -8.52 -17.29 -0.28
N PRO A 33 -9.24 -17.19 0.85
CA PRO A 33 -8.97 -16.16 1.87
C PRO A 33 -7.53 -16.16 2.40
N LYS A 34 -6.92 -17.35 2.52
CA LYS A 34 -5.51 -17.50 2.92
C LYS A 34 -4.55 -16.88 1.89
N ALA A 35 -4.83 -17.08 0.61
CA ALA A 35 -4.04 -16.50 -0.48
C ALA A 35 -4.24 -14.98 -0.57
N GLN A 36 -5.46 -14.49 -0.32
CA GLN A 36 -5.73 -13.05 -0.21
C GLN A 36 -4.95 -12.42 0.95
N ALA A 37 -4.99 -13.00 2.15
CA ALA A 37 -4.23 -12.49 3.29
C ALA A 37 -2.72 -12.47 3.02
N LYS A 38 -2.19 -13.50 2.35
CA LYS A 38 -0.79 -13.55 1.92
C LYS A 38 -0.47 -12.44 0.92
N ALA A 39 -1.32 -12.23 -0.10
CA ALA A 39 -1.14 -11.17 -1.08
C ALA A 39 -1.15 -9.79 -0.43
N HIS A 40 -2.05 -9.56 0.52
CA HIS A 40 -2.14 -8.31 1.27
C HIS A 40 -0.84 -8.04 2.05
N LYS A 41 -0.36 -9.04 2.80
CA LYS A 41 0.91 -8.93 3.51
C LYS A 41 2.09 -8.67 2.56
N SER A 42 2.18 -9.41 1.46
CA SER A 42 3.25 -9.19 0.47
C SER A 42 3.23 -7.79 -0.14
N ALA A 43 2.04 -7.22 -0.35
CA ALA A 43 1.91 -5.86 -0.85
C ALA A 43 2.34 -4.80 0.16
N GLN A 44 2.01 -5.00 1.45
CA GLN A 44 2.49 -4.14 2.54
C GLN A 44 4.02 -4.23 2.70
N ASP A 45 4.58 -5.43 2.66
CA ASP A 45 6.03 -5.64 2.76
C ASP A 45 6.75 -4.98 1.57
N PHE A 46 6.17 -5.03 0.36
CA PHE A 46 6.69 -4.32 -0.81
C PHE A 46 6.69 -2.80 -0.62
N GLU A 47 5.58 -2.21 -0.16
CA GLU A 47 5.49 -0.77 0.09
C GLU A 47 6.51 -0.33 1.16
N ALA A 48 6.71 -1.13 2.21
CA ALA A 48 7.73 -0.85 3.22
C ALA A 48 9.16 -0.83 2.62
N MET A 49 9.49 -1.80 1.76
CA MET A 49 10.78 -1.81 1.07
C MET A 49 10.96 -0.61 0.13
N PHE A 50 9.89 -0.24 -0.59
CA PHE A 50 9.87 0.94 -1.44
C PHE A 50 10.11 2.22 -0.63
N LEU A 51 9.39 2.41 0.47
CA LEU A 51 9.54 3.58 1.34
C LEU A 51 10.95 3.66 1.93
N ASN A 52 11.51 2.53 2.38
CA ASN A 52 12.89 2.49 2.85
C ASN A 52 13.88 2.95 1.78
N SER A 53 13.72 2.48 0.53
CA SER A 53 14.55 2.92 -0.60
C SER A 53 14.39 4.41 -0.88
N MET A 54 13.16 4.93 -0.87
CA MET A 54 12.87 6.36 -1.03
C MET A 54 13.52 7.22 0.05
N PHE A 55 13.37 6.85 1.33
CA PHE A 55 13.99 7.59 2.44
C PHE A 55 15.51 7.51 2.41
N SER A 56 16.07 6.36 2.02
CA SER A 56 17.52 6.21 1.81
C SER A 56 18.03 7.14 0.70
N GLN A 57 17.33 7.23 -0.44
CA GLN A 57 17.69 8.14 -1.53
C GLN A 57 17.57 9.61 -1.10
N MET A 58 16.48 9.98 -0.43
CA MET A 58 16.24 11.34 0.07
C MET A 58 17.31 11.79 1.07
N THR A 59 17.79 10.88 1.93
CA THR A 59 18.84 11.19 2.92
C THR A 59 20.25 11.14 2.32
N SER A 60 20.48 10.29 1.32
CA SER A 60 21.78 10.17 0.63
C SER A 60 22.17 11.44 -0.16
N GLY A 61 21.19 12.15 -0.71
CA GLY A 61 21.40 13.40 -1.47
C GLY A 61 21.71 14.62 -0.60
N LEU A 62 21.58 14.51 0.72
CA LEU A 62 21.79 15.62 1.67
C LEU A 62 23.20 15.63 2.30
N LYS A 63 24.15 14.88 1.74
CA LYS A 63 25.57 14.96 2.11
C LYS A 63 26.11 16.32 1.68
N GLY A 64 26.67 17.08 2.61
CA GLY A 64 27.33 18.36 2.32
C GLY A 64 26.41 19.59 2.30
N ASP A 65 25.27 19.55 1.61
CA ASP A 65 24.45 20.75 1.38
C ASP A 65 23.06 20.68 2.05
N GLY A 66 22.80 21.65 2.93
CA GLY A 66 21.57 21.81 3.68
C GLY A 66 21.81 22.65 4.96
N PRO A 67 20.77 23.23 5.58
CA PRO A 67 20.92 24.18 6.70
C PRO A 67 21.64 23.63 7.94
N PHE A 68 21.86 22.30 7.99
CA PHE A 68 22.55 21.62 9.08
C PHE A 68 23.99 21.20 8.74
N GLY A 69 24.45 21.32 7.50
CA GLY A 69 25.80 20.90 7.06
C GLY A 69 26.08 19.40 7.25
N ASP A 70 27.37 19.02 7.19
CA ASP A 70 27.84 17.62 7.24
C ASP A 70 28.61 17.29 8.54
N THR A 71 28.18 17.89 9.67
CA THR A 71 28.86 17.68 10.96
C THR A 71 28.38 16.40 11.65
N VAL A 72 29.26 15.74 12.40
CA VAL A 72 29.00 14.46 13.09
C VAL A 72 27.76 14.50 13.99
N GLY A 73 27.41 15.66 14.56
CA GLY A 73 26.23 15.83 15.42
C GLY A 73 24.89 15.90 14.69
N THR A 74 24.88 16.03 13.36
CA THR A 74 23.65 16.27 12.58
C THR A 74 22.97 14.99 12.10
N GLY A 75 23.70 13.87 12.07
CA GLY A 75 23.17 12.57 11.66
C GLY A 75 21.99 12.10 12.52
N VAL A 76 22.07 12.29 13.85
CA VAL A 76 21.00 11.90 14.79
C VAL A 76 19.72 12.69 14.53
N TRP A 77 19.81 14.01 14.34
CA TRP A 77 18.65 14.87 14.05
C TRP A 77 18.02 14.54 12.69
N ARG A 78 18.84 14.23 11.68
CA ARG A 78 18.37 13.79 10.35
C ARG A 78 17.64 12.45 10.43
N SER A 79 18.15 11.49 11.21
CA SER A 79 17.48 10.22 11.44
C SER A 79 16.14 10.41 12.16
N MET A 80 16.09 11.21 13.23
CA MET A 80 14.85 11.50 13.95
C MET A 80 13.78 12.14 13.05
N LEU A 81 14.15 13.10 12.19
CA LEU A 81 13.22 13.70 11.22
C LEU A 81 12.74 12.68 10.19
N THR A 82 13.65 11.86 9.66
CA THR A 82 13.33 10.79 8.70
C THR A 82 12.34 9.80 9.32
N ASP A 83 12.55 9.40 10.56
CA ASP A 83 11.67 8.51 11.30
C ASP A 83 10.28 9.13 11.50
N GLN A 84 10.18 10.43 11.82
CA GLN A 84 8.89 11.13 11.94
C GLN A 84 8.16 11.24 10.61
N TYR A 85 8.88 11.51 9.51
CA TYR A 85 8.29 11.49 8.17
C TYR A 85 7.78 10.09 7.80
N ALA A 86 8.58 9.05 8.04
CA ALA A 86 8.19 7.67 7.81
C ALA A 86 6.94 7.28 8.60
N GLN A 87 6.89 7.63 9.90
CA GLN A 87 5.72 7.38 10.73
C GLN A 87 4.48 8.14 10.25
N THR A 88 4.65 9.37 9.76
CA THR A 88 3.53 10.18 9.23
C THR A 88 2.96 9.55 7.97
N VAL A 89 3.83 9.12 7.04
CA VAL A 89 3.42 8.40 5.83
C VAL A 89 2.72 7.08 6.18
N ALA A 90 3.27 6.30 7.11
CA ALA A 90 2.64 5.06 7.55
C ALA A 90 1.27 5.29 8.21
N LYS A 91 1.14 6.29 9.10
CA LYS A 91 -0.12 6.66 9.75
C LYS A 91 -1.17 7.17 8.77
N ALA A 92 -0.75 7.82 7.67
CA ALA A 92 -1.64 8.25 6.60
C ALA A 92 -2.15 7.10 5.71
N GLY A 93 -1.73 5.85 5.98
CA GLY A 93 -2.12 4.68 5.20
C GLY A 93 -1.10 4.29 4.12
N GLY A 94 0.15 4.76 4.24
CA GLY A 94 1.18 4.55 3.23
C GLY A 94 1.05 5.55 2.08
N VAL A 95 1.56 5.17 0.91
CA VAL A 95 1.45 5.97 -0.33
C VAL A 95 0.43 5.38 -1.31
N GLY A 96 -0.22 4.28 -0.94
CA GLY A 96 -1.26 3.60 -1.71
C GLY A 96 -0.74 2.52 -2.66
N ILE A 97 0.58 2.30 -2.70
CA ILE A 97 1.22 1.32 -3.59
C ILE A 97 0.82 -0.10 -3.18
N ALA A 98 0.67 -0.36 -1.88
CA ALA A 98 0.24 -1.66 -1.39
C ALA A 98 -1.14 -2.07 -1.96
N SER A 99 -2.06 -1.12 -2.14
CA SER A 99 -3.38 -1.41 -2.72
C SER A 99 -3.29 -1.85 -4.19
N ASP A 100 -2.44 -1.19 -4.97
CA ASP A 100 -2.23 -1.51 -6.38
C ASP A 100 -1.51 -2.85 -6.58
N VAL A 101 -0.50 -3.11 -5.76
CA VAL A 101 0.24 -4.38 -5.77
C VAL A 101 -0.68 -5.52 -5.35
N PHE A 102 -1.48 -5.33 -4.29
CA PHE A 102 -2.48 -6.31 -3.86
C PHE A 102 -3.45 -6.65 -4.99
N ARG A 103 -4.07 -5.63 -5.60
CA ARG A 103 -4.97 -5.79 -6.75
C ARG A 103 -4.32 -6.63 -7.86
N THR A 104 -3.10 -6.29 -8.23
CA THR A 104 -2.35 -7.00 -9.28
C THR A 104 -2.08 -8.45 -8.91
N LEU A 105 -1.68 -8.72 -7.67
CA LEU A 105 -1.42 -10.08 -7.18
C LEU A 105 -2.68 -10.94 -7.18
N ILE A 106 -3.83 -10.38 -6.80
CA ILE A 106 -5.12 -11.09 -6.82
C ILE A 106 -5.53 -11.42 -8.25
N LEU A 107 -5.47 -10.45 -9.17
CA LEU A 107 -5.81 -10.68 -10.59
C LEU A 107 -4.91 -11.75 -11.21
N GLN A 108 -3.61 -11.73 -10.93
CA GLN A 108 -2.68 -12.76 -11.40
C GLN A 108 -2.98 -14.14 -10.81
N GLN A 109 -3.36 -14.22 -9.54
CA GLN A 109 -3.68 -15.49 -8.89
C GLN A 109 -4.97 -16.09 -9.43
N ALA A 110 -6.01 -15.27 -9.66
CA ALA A 110 -7.24 -15.70 -10.28
C ALA A 110 -7.00 -16.22 -11.72
N ASN A 111 -6.22 -15.49 -12.52
CA ASN A 111 -5.87 -15.93 -13.88
C ASN A 111 -5.08 -17.24 -13.95
N ARG A 112 -4.37 -17.62 -12.87
CA ARG A 112 -3.64 -18.90 -12.80
C ARG A 112 -4.52 -20.05 -12.30
N ALA A 113 -5.65 -19.74 -11.67
CA ALA A 113 -6.60 -20.70 -11.15
C ALA A 113 -7.70 -21.07 -12.16
N ALA A 114 -7.86 -20.26 -13.21
CA ALA A 114 -8.69 -20.52 -14.38
C ALA A 114 -7.97 -21.42 -15.41
#